data_AF-A0A8J9VJ66-F1
#
_entry.id   AF-A0A8J9VJ66-F1
#
_cell.length_a   1.000
_cell.length_b   1.000
_cell.length_c   1.000
_cell.angle_alpha   90.00
_cell.angle_beta   90.00
_cell.angle_gamma   90.00
#
_symmetry.space_group_name_H-M   'P 1'
#
loop_
_entity.id
_entity.type
_entity.pdbx_description
1 polymer ?
#
loop_
_entity_poly.entity_id
_entity_poly.type
_entity_poly.pdbx_seq_one_letter_code
_entity_poly.pdbx_strand_id
1 'polypeptide(L)'
;MESQLEMVSLLLLWLVSLVSCQGGKTFDWHAAYDYPSSTPYPDSMKCWTCVDGADDNYNCNRWAPDVWCPEGTRYCHTVHHMNEGGQSIKVWKKCAAVDECSGENVGCSDTDVPGVKKCVSCCEGHICNYDVPTNETNAVFERQTASSASYLRSTELLFATAALYIVLRIL
;
A
#
# COMPACT_ATOMS: atom_id res chain seq x y z
N MET A 1 29.01 28.90 34.11
CA MET A 1 28.89 27.98 32.96
C MET A 1 27.89 26.86 33.25
N GLU A 2 27.84 26.35 34.49
CA GLU A 2 26.78 25.42 34.95
C GLU A 2 25.35 25.92 34.78
N SER A 3 25.06 27.20 35.07
CA SER A 3 23.68 27.71 35.01
C SER A 3 23.06 27.68 33.60
N GLN A 4 23.88 27.87 32.55
CA GLN A 4 23.42 27.81 31.17
C GLN A 4 23.19 26.35 30.72
N LEU A 5 24.01 25.42 31.19
CA LEU A 5 23.91 24.00 30.88
C LEU A 5 22.68 23.35 31.56
N GLU A 6 22.37 23.77 32.79
CA GLU A 6 21.15 23.38 33.52
C GLU A 6 19.89 23.81 32.77
N MET A 7 19.86 25.06 32.29
CA MET A 7 18.72 25.57 31.52
C MET A 7 18.53 24.83 30.19
N VAL A 8 19.61 24.52 29.48
CA VAL A 8 19.55 23.76 28.23
C VAL A 8 19.06 22.33 28.47
N SER A 9 19.51 21.68 29.55
CA SER A 9 19.06 20.33 29.92
C SER A 9 17.57 20.30 30.29
N LEU A 10 17.11 21.27 31.08
CA LEU A 10 15.68 21.40 31.44
C LEU A 10 14.81 21.71 30.22
N LEU A 11 15.31 22.53 29.28
CA LEU A 11 14.61 22.81 28.03
C LEU A 11 14.50 21.55 27.15
N LEU A 12 15.57 20.75 27.05
CA LEU A 12 15.55 19.49 26.30
C LEU A 12 14.58 18.48 26.93
N LEU A 13 14.57 18.34 28.25
CA LEU A 13 13.60 17.49 28.96
C LEU A 13 12.15 17.95 28.76
N TRP A 14 11.91 19.26 28.75
CA TRP A 14 10.59 19.83 28.47
C TRP A 14 10.14 19.58 27.03
N LEU A 15 11.03 19.77 26.05
CA LEU A 15 10.76 19.50 24.63
C LEU A 15 10.46 18.01 24.39
N VAL A 16 11.18 17.09 25.04
CA VAL A 16 10.90 15.64 24.95
C VAL A 16 9.55 15.28 25.61
N SER A 17 9.18 15.97 26.68
CA SER A 17 7.87 15.81 27.34
C SER A 17 6.72 16.28 26.45
N LEU A 18 6.91 17.36 25.67
CA LEU A 18 5.93 17.80 24.68
C LEU A 18 5.73 16.78 23.55
N VAL A 19 6.81 16.12 23.10
CA VAL A 19 6.75 15.03 22.11
C VAL A 19 6.03 13.79 22.71
N SER A 20 6.19 13.54 24.01
CA SER A 20 5.54 12.42 24.71
C SER A 20 4.06 12.67 25.04
N CYS A 21 3.58 13.91 24.96
CA CYS A 21 2.19 14.28 25.23
C CYS A 21 1.23 13.99 24.07
N GLN A 22 1.73 13.52 22.92
CA GLN A 22 0.89 12.77 21.98
C GLN A 22 0.72 11.35 22.52
N GLY A 23 0.06 11.23 23.68
CA GLY A 23 -0.61 9.99 24.03
C GLY A 23 -1.59 9.73 22.90
N GLY A 24 -1.19 8.91 21.94
CA GLY A 24 -2.06 8.43 20.89
C GLY A 24 -3.28 7.91 21.61
N LYS A 25 -4.42 8.61 21.44
CA LYS A 25 -5.70 8.02 21.79
C LYS A 25 -5.67 6.68 21.09
N THR A 26 -5.60 5.59 21.86
CA THR A 26 -5.77 4.25 21.32
C THR A 26 -7.07 4.34 20.56
N PHE A 27 -6.98 4.32 19.23
CA PHE A 27 -8.13 4.40 18.37
C PHE A 27 -8.96 3.17 18.74
N ASP A 28 -10.06 3.38 19.45
CA ASP A 28 -10.96 2.30 19.80
C ASP A 28 -11.62 1.88 18.50
N TRP A 29 -11.05 0.86 17.86
CA TRP A 29 -11.58 0.31 16.62
C TRP A 29 -13.05 -0.06 16.78
N HIS A 30 -13.48 -0.48 17.97
CA HIS A 30 -14.86 -0.88 18.23
C HIS A 30 -15.83 0.31 18.17
N ALA A 31 -15.40 1.52 18.53
CA ALA A 31 -16.21 2.73 18.42
C ALA A 31 -16.32 3.27 16.98
N ALA A 32 -15.40 2.88 16.08
CA ALA A 32 -15.47 3.21 14.66
C ALA A 32 -16.37 2.26 13.84
N TYR A 33 -16.69 1.08 14.39
CA TYR A 33 -17.45 0.02 13.70
C TYR A 33 -18.98 0.09 13.86
N ASP A 34 -19.52 1.11 14.52
CA ASP A 34 -20.99 1.26 14.66
C ASP A 34 -21.66 1.88 13.42
N TYR A 35 -20.92 2.03 12.31
CA TYR A 35 -21.49 2.23 10.99
C TYR A 35 -21.70 0.85 10.36
N PRO A 36 -22.90 0.49 9.87
CA PRO A 36 -23.08 -0.77 9.16
C PRO A 36 -22.07 -0.78 8.01
N SER A 37 -21.11 -1.70 8.06
CA SER A 37 -20.10 -1.80 7.03
C SER A 37 -20.83 -1.95 5.69
N SER A 38 -20.61 -1.01 4.78
CA SER A 38 -21.21 -1.00 3.43
C SER A 38 -20.66 -2.13 2.53
N THR A 39 -19.81 -2.98 3.09
CA THR A 39 -19.24 -4.19 2.49
C THR A 39 -20.23 -5.36 2.56
N PRO A 40 -20.47 -6.09 1.48
CA PRO A 40 -21.39 -7.24 1.48
C PRO A 40 -20.91 -8.41 2.35
N TYR A 41 -19.59 -8.55 2.58
CA TYR A 41 -19.00 -9.60 3.40
C TYR A 41 -17.63 -9.14 3.97
N PRO A 42 -17.10 -9.80 5.03
CA PRO A 42 -15.79 -9.47 5.59
C PRO A 42 -14.68 -9.56 4.54
N ASP A 43 -13.73 -8.63 4.57
CA ASP A 43 -12.64 -8.53 3.59
C ASP A 43 -13.07 -8.35 2.12
N SER A 44 -14.34 -7.97 1.87
CA SER A 44 -14.77 -7.65 0.51
C SER A 44 -13.98 -6.47 -0.03
N MET A 45 -13.61 -6.55 -1.30
CA MET A 45 -12.85 -5.53 -2.00
C MET A 45 -13.48 -5.22 -3.35
N LYS A 46 -13.03 -4.12 -3.96
CA LYS A 46 -13.37 -3.75 -5.34
C LYS A 46 -12.09 -3.77 -6.16
N CYS A 47 -12.24 -3.93 -7.47
CA CYS A 47 -11.19 -3.75 -8.44
C CYS A 47 -11.70 -2.85 -9.56
N TRP A 48 -10.78 -2.25 -10.30
CA TRP A 48 -11.12 -1.82 -11.66
C TRP A 48 -11.43 -3.07 -12.48
N THR A 49 -12.57 -3.08 -13.20
CA THR A 49 -12.99 -4.23 -14.01
C THR A 49 -13.44 -3.79 -15.41
N CYS A 50 -12.98 -4.51 -16.42
CA CYS A 50 -13.33 -4.33 -17.84
C CYS A 50 -13.15 -5.66 -18.58
N VAL A 51 -14.07 -6.60 -18.33
CA VAL A 51 -13.93 -8.01 -18.78
C VAL A 51 -14.06 -8.19 -20.30
N ASP A 52 -14.80 -7.31 -20.98
CA ASP A 52 -14.87 -7.27 -22.46
C ASP A 52 -13.60 -6.67 -23.11
N GLY A 53 -12.75 -6.10 -22.24
CA GLY A 53 -11.53 -5.37 -22.56
C GLY A 53 -11.80 -3.94 -23.04
N ALA A 54 -10.89 -3.04 -22.70
CA ALA A 54 -10.90 -1.64 -23.12
C ALA A 54 -9.67 -1.33 -23.97
N ASP A 55 -9.74 -0.28 -24.80
CA ASP A 55 -8.62 0.12 -25.68
C ASP A 55 -7.39 0.60 -24.88
N ASP A 56 -7.61 1.13 -23.69
CA ASP A 56 -6.56 1.62 -22.81
C ASP A 56 -6.97 1.59 -21.32
N ASN A 57 -6.01 1.94 -20.45
CA ASN A 57 -6.22 1.99 -19.01
C ASN A 57 -7.27 3.02 -18.58
N TYR A 58 -7.29 4.19 -19.25
CA TYR A 58 -8.20 5.27 -18.91
C TYR A 58 -9.65 4.85 -19.14
N ASN A 59 -9.96 4.28 -20.30
CA ASN A 59 -11.29 3.80 -20.66
C ASN A 59 -11.72 2.63 -19.77
N CYS A 60 -10.81 1.71 -19.45
CA CYS A 60 -11.10 0.64 -18.48
C CYS A 60 -11.54 1.23 -17.12
N ASN A 61 -10.76 2.16 -16.56
CA ASN A 61 -11.08 2.74 -15.26
C ASN A 61 -12.33 3.65 -15.34
N ARG A 62 -12.49 4.42 -16.42
CA ARG A 62 -13.59 5.38 -16.58
C ARG A 62 -14.96 4.73 -16.57
N TRP A 63 -15.08 3.54 -17.13
CA TRP A 63 -16.33 2.81 -17.32
C TRP A 63 -16.45 1.58 -16.43
N ALA A 64 -15.49 1.36 -15.52
CA ALA A 64 -15.58 0.26 -14.58
C ALA A 64 -16.83 0.42 -13.69
N PRO A 65 -17.60 -0.66 -13.50
CA PRO A 65 -18.73 -0.64 -12.60
C PRO A 65 -18.25 -0.50 -11.15
N ASP A 66 -18.94 0.33 -10.37
CA ASP A 66 -18.68 0.47 -8.94
C ASP A 66 -19.36 -0.65 -8.13
N VAL A 67 -18.89 -1.88 -8.32
CA VAL A 67 -19.44 -3.10 -7.71
C VAL A 67 -18.39 -3.82 -6.89
N TRP A 68 -18.84 -4.50 -5.84
CA TRP A 68 -18.00 -5.37 -5.03
C TRP A 68 -17.57 -6.60 -5.83
N CYS A 69 -16.36 -7.08 -5.57
CA CYS A 69 -15.90 -8.35 -6.09
C CYS A 69 -16.77 -9.51 -5.57
N PRO A 70 -16.85 -10.64 -6.29
CA PRO A 70 -17.56 -11.82 -5.80
C PRO A 70 -16.79 -12.52 -4.68
N GLU A 71 -17.51 -13.26 -3.85
CA GLU A 71 -16.90 -14.10 -2.80
C GLU A 71 -15.87 -15.08 -3.40
N GLY A 72 -14.83 -15.38 -2.63
CA GLY A 72 -13.72 -16.25 -3.08
C GLY A 72 -12.64 -15.54 -3.89
N THR A 73 -12.84 -14.27 -4.26
CA THR A 73 -11.78 -13.43 -4.85
C THR A 73 -11.08 -12.59 -3.78
N ARG A 74 -9.76 -12.41 -3.94
CA ARG A 74 -8.92 -11.64 -3.00
C ARG A 74 -7.93 -10.72 -3.70
N TYR A 75 -7.82 -10.82 -5.02
CA TYR A 75 -6.84 -10.09 -5.81
C TYR A 75 -7.52 -9.33 -6.93
N CYS A 76 -6.88 -8.26 -7.38
CA CYS A 76 -7.17 -7.66 -8.66
C CYS A 76 -6.16 -8.15 -9.68
N HIS A 77 -6.64 -8.58 -10.84
CA HIS A 77 -5.82 -9.08 -11.93
C HIS A 77 -5.95 -8.15 -13.15
N THR A 78 -4.81 -7.80 -13.75
CA THR A 78 -4.72 -6.91 -14.90
C THR A 78 -3.90 -7.56 -16.00
N VAL A 79 -4.46 -7.59 -17.22
CA VAL A 79 -3.75 -7.96 -18.46
C VAL A 79 -3.65 -6.73 -19.35
N HIS A 80 -2.45 -6.45 -19.82
CA HIS A 80 -2.18 -5.36 -20.75
C HIS A 80 -1.49 -5.90 -22.00
N HIS A 81 -2.16 -5.77 -23.14
CA HIS A 81 -1.54 -5.94 -24.45
C HIS A 81 -1.10 -4.57 -24.96
N MET A 82 0.16 -4.45 -25.35
CA MET A 82 0.76 -3.21 -25.83
C MET A 82 1.65 -3.46 -27.04
N ASN A 83 1.83 -2.42 -27.86
CA ASN A 83 2.78 -2.47 -28.97
C ASN A 83 4.23 -2.29 -28.49
N GLU A 84 5.20 -2.41 -29.40
CA GLU A 84 6.63 -2.20 -29.12
C GLU A 84 6.94 -0.82 -28.50
N GLY A 85 6.13 0.20 -28.80
CA GLY A 85 6.25 1.54 -28.23
C GLY A 85 5.63 1.68 -26.82
N GLY A 86 5.07 0.62 -26.25
CA GLY A 86 4.38 0.63 -24.96
C GLY A 86 2.98 1.24 -24.98
N GLN A 87 2.43 1.53 -26.16
CA GLN A 87 1.07 2.05 -26.29
C GLN A 87 0.07 0.91 -26.11
N SER A 88 -0.98 1.16 -25.33
CA SER A 88 -2.05 0.20 -25.10
C SER A 88 -2.73 -0.19 -26.40
N ILE A 89 -2.87 -1.50 -26.62
CA ILE A 89 -3.72 -2.09 -27.64
C ILE A 89 -5.02 -2.54 -26.98
N LYS A 90 -4.92 -3.21 -25.83
CA LYS A 90 -6.09 -3.68 -25.08
C LYS A 90 -5.75 -3.96 -23.62
N VAL A 91 -6.68 -3.65 -22.72
CA VAL A 91 -6.57 -3.83 -21.27
C VAL A 91 -7.76 -4.63 -20.76
N TRP A 92 -7.51 -5.63 -19.91
CA TRP A 92 -8.53 -6.37 -19.19
C TRP A 92 -8.22 -6.31 -17.71
N LYS A 93 -9.24 -6.03 -16.91
CA LYS A 93 -9.14 -6.07 -15.46
C LYS A 93 -10.29 -6.84 -14.87
N LYS A 94 -10.03 -7.60 -13.81
CA LYS A 94 -11.06 -8.37 -13.09
C LYS A 94 -10.64 -8.63 -11.64
N CYS A 95 -11.61 -8.96 -10.80
CA CYS A 95 -11.36 -9.62 -9.53
C CYS A 95 -10.88 -11.06 -9.81
N ALA A 96 -9.99 -11.57 -8.97
CA ALA A 96 -9.33 -12.86 -9.15
C ALA A 96 -9.22 -13.65 -7.85
N ALA A 97 -9.32 -14.98 -8.00
CA ALA A 97 -9.01 -15.94 -6.94
C ALA A 97 -7.49 -16.13 -6.79
N VAL A 98 -7.09 -16.90 -5.78
CA VAL A 98 -5.66 -17.03 -5.41
C VAL A 98 -4.83 -17.76 -6.47
N ASP A 99 -5.40 -18.79 -7.07
CA ASP A 99 -4.80 -19.61 -8.11
C ASP A 99 -4.59 -18.85 -9.42
N GLU A 100 -5.46 -17.88 -9.73
CA GLU A 100 -5.33 -17.04 -10.93
C GLU A 100 -4.14 -16.05 -10.85
N CYS A 101 -3.61 -15.80 -9.66
CA CYS A 101 -2.50 -14.88 -9.42
C CYS A 101 -1.22 -15.61 -8.94
N SER A 102 -1.09 -16.90 -9.26
CA SER A 102 0.15 -17.64 -9.01
C SER A 102 1.33 -17.01 -9.77
N GLY A 103 2.56 -17.26 -9.31
CA GLY A 103 3.76 -16.65 -9.89
C GLY A 103 3.99 -16.95 -11.37
N GLU A 104 3.45 -18.06 -11.89
CA GLU A 104 3.51 -18.42 -13.32
C GLU A 104 2.50 -17.66 -14.19
N ASN A 105 1.49 -17.04 -13.58
CA ASN A 105 0.41 -16.32 -14.25
C ASN A 105 0.65 -14.81 -14.34
N VAL A 106 1.72 -14.31 -13.72
CA VAL A 106 2.18 -12.90 -13.80
C VAL A 106 3.48 -12.80 -14.62
N GLY A 107 3.80 -11.61 -15.10
CA GLY A 107 4.99 -11.36 -15.94
C GLY A 107 4.62 -10.88 -17.34
N CYS A 108 5.64 -10.61 -18.17
CA CYS A 108 5.43 -10.31 -19.58
C CYS A 108 5.86 -11.45 -20.51
N SER A 109 5.18 -11.55 -21.63
CA SER A 109 5.45 -12.53 -22.69
C SER A 109 5.07 -11.96 -24.05
N ASP A 110 5.71 -12.46 -25.09
CA ASP A 110 5.32 -12.15 -26.46
C ASP A 110 4.02 -12.89 -26.80
N THR A 111 3.21 -12.30 -27.68
CA THR A 111 1.98 -12.94 -28.17
C THR A 111 2.20 -13.53 -29.56
N ASP A 112 1.19 -14.24 -30.07
CA ASP A 112 1.17 -14.73 -31.46
C ASP A 112 1.14 -13.59 -32.50
N VAL A 113 0.83 -12.36 -32.08
CA VAL A 113 0.83 -11.18 -32.96
C VAL A 113 2.20 -10.50 -32.89
N PRO A 114 2.94 -10.41 -34.03
CA PRO A 114 4.24 -9.76 -34.06
C PRO A 114 4.19 -8.31 -33.56
N GLY A 115 5.13 -7.94 -32.70
CA GLY A 115 5.23 -6.59 -32.13
C GLY A 115 4.21 -6.30 -31.01
N VAL A 116 3.46 -7.31 -30.56
CA VAL A 116 2.53 -7.18 -29.42
C VAL A 116 3.04 -7.98 -28.23
N LYS A 117 3.24 -7.27 -27.12
CA LYS A 117 3.63 -7.84 -25.83
C LYS A 117 2.42 -7.90 -24.89
N LYS A 118 2.28 -9.01 -24.16
CA LYS A 118 1.32 -9.20 -23.08
C LYS A 118 2.04 -9.07 -21.74
N CYS A 119 1.53 -8.24 -20.85
CA CYS A 119 1.98 -8.18 -19.46
C CYS A 119 0.82 -8.43 -18.51
N VAL A 120 1.06 -9.22 -17.47
CA VAL A 120 0.06 -9.58 -16.45
C VAL A 120 0.57 -9.20 -15.06
N SER A 121 -0.25 -8.51 -14.28
CA SER A 121 0.01 -8.23 -12.88
C SER A 121 -1.19 -8.56 -12.01
N CYS A 122 -0.91 -8.85 -10.75
CA CYS A 122 -1.92 -9.01 -9.72
C CYS A 122 -1.56 -8.16 -8.51
N CYS A 123 -2.57 -7.68 -7.79
CA CYS A 123 -2.36 -6.98 -6.52
C CYS A 123 -3.40 -7.37 -5.49
N GLU A 124 -3.01 -7.30 -4.22
CA GLU A 124 -3.89 -7.52 -3.07
C GLU A 124 -4.31 -6.18 -2.47
N GLY A 125 -5.61 -5.90 -2.41
CA GLY A 125 -6.16 -4.69 -1.80
C GLY A 125 -7.35 -4.08 -2.57
N HIS A 126 -8.04 -3.15 -1.92
CA HIS A 126 -9.17 -2.41 -2.51
C HIS A 126 -8.66 -1.50 -3.64
N ILE A 127 -9.22 -1.64 -4.84
CA ILE A 127 -8.95 -0.85 -6.07
C ILE A 127 -7.47 -0.68 -6.39
N CYS A 128 -6.64 -1.67 -6.02
CA CYS A 128 -5.19 -1.60 -6.14
C CYS A 128 -4.69 -1.59 -7.59
N ASN A 129 -5.46 -2.14 -8.53
CA ASN A 129 -5.07 -2.30 -9.93
C ASN A 129 -5.37 -1.06 -10.79
N TYR A 130 -5.10 0.14 -10.27
CA TYR A 130 -5.36 1.39 -10.99
C TYR A 130 -4.52 1.50 -12.27
N ASP A 131 -3.23 1.15 -12.18
CA ASP A 131 -2.29 1.15 -13.29
C ASP A 131 -2.26 -0.18 -14.05
N VAL A 132 -1.64 -0.16 -15.24
CA VAL A 132 -1.39 -1.34 -16.07
C VAL A 132 0.10 -1.71 -16.05
N PRO A 133 0.45 -3.01 -16.08
CA PRO A 133 1.83 -3.43 -16.19
C PRO A 133 2.36 -3.14 -17.60
N THR A 134 3.62 -2.74 -17.69
CA THR A 134 4.29 -2.32 -18.93
C THR A 134 5.67 -2.96 -19.11
N ASN A 135 6.18 -3.69 -18.11
CA ASN A 135 7.45 -4.39 -18.15
C ASN A 135 7.51 -5.47 -17.06
N GLU A 136 8.57 -6.27 -17.03
CA GLU A 136 8.76 -7.34 -16.03
C GLU A 136 8.80 -6.82 -14.59
N THR A 137 9.20 -5.56 -14.38
CA THR A 137 9.35 -4.98 -13.04
C THR A 137 7.98 -4.71 -12.38
N ASN A 138 6.97 -4.34 -13.17
CA ASN A 138 5.62 -4.08 -12.66
C ASN A 138 4.58 -5.14 -13.07
N ALA A 139 4.93 -6.09 -13.94
CA ALA A 139 4.16 -7.29 -14.24
C ALA A 139 4.39 -8.37 -13.16
N VAL A 140 4.06 -8.05 -11.91
CA VAL A 140 4.32 -8.92 -10.75
C VAL A 140 3.07 -9.11 -9.91
N PHE A 141 3.14 -10.02 -8.93
CA PHE A 141 2.19 -10.05 -7.82
C PHE A 141 2.64 -9.08 -6.73
N GLU A 142 1.86 -8.02 -6.49
CA GLU A 142 2.12 -7.03 -5.44
C GLU A 142 1.20 -7.26 -4.23
N ARG A 143 1.80 -7.66 -3.11
CA ARG A 143 1.10 -7.67 -1.82
C ARG A 143 1.27 -6.29 -1.18
N GLN A 144 0.18 -5.55 -1.00
CA GLN A 144 0.26 -4.34 -0.18
C GLN A 144 0.50 -4.74 1.28
N THR A 145 1.76 -4.63 1.74
CA THR A 145 2.03 -4.59 3.17
C THR A 145 1.61 -3.23 3.66
N ALA A 146 0.70 -3.16 4.64
CA ALA A 146 0.45 -1.93 5.37
C ALA A 146 1.80 -1.33 5.76
N SER A 147 2.10 -0.13 5.27
CA SER A 147 3.33 0.57 5.61
C SER A 147 3.26 0.87 7.11
N SER A 148 3.89 0.01 7.90
CA SER A 148 4.19 0.28 9.30
C SER A 148 5.05 1.53 9.30
N ALA A 149 4.46 2.71 9.48
CA ALA A 149 5.19 3.89 9.86
C ALA A 149 6.01 3.48 11.08
N SER A 150 7.32 3.36 10.91
CA SER A 150 8.23 3.01 11.98
C SER A 150 8.26 4.20 12.94
N TYR A 151 7.32 4.20 13.89
CA TYR A 151 7.36 5.07 15.04
C TYR A 151 8.65 4.73 15.79
N LEU A 152 9.66 5.60 15.66
CA LEU A 152 10.83 5.58 16.52
C LEU A 152 10.33 5.48 17.97
N ARG A 153 10.67 4.40 18.65
CA ARG A 153 10.25 4.16 20.04
C ARG A 153 10.85 5.25 20.92
N SER A 154 10.04 6.24 21.31
CA SER A 154 10.43 7.37 22.17
C SER A 154 11.13 6.95 23.47
N THR A 155 10.94 5.70 23.91
CA THR A 155 11.62 5.11 25.06
C THR A 155 13.13 5.01 24.88
N GLU A 156 13.62 4.66 23.68
CA GLU A 156 15.06 4.49 23.40
C GLU A 156 15.82 5.83 23.48
N LEU A 157 15.20 6.91 22.99
CA LEU A 157 15.77 8.27 23.07
C LEU A 157 15.82 8.80 24.51
N LEU A 158 14.82 8.50 25.33
CA LEU A 158 14.79 8.89 26.74
C LEU A 158 15.91 8.23 27.54
N PHE A 159 16.18 6.94 27.31
CA PHE A 159 17.28 6.26 28.00
C PHE A 159 18.65 6.76 27.55
N ALA A 160 18.83 7.03 26.25
CA ALA A 160 20.09 7.56 25.72
C ALA A 160 20.41 8.97 26.27
N THR A 161 19.41 9.84 26.37
CA THR A 161 19.57 11.20 26.91
C THR A 161 19.82 11.20 28.42
N ALA A 162 19.11 10.35 29.18
CA ALA A 162 19.35 10.18 30.61
C ALA A 162 20.75 9.61 30.90
N ALA A 163 21.20 8.63 30.12
CA ALA A 163 22.54 8.05 30.26
C ALA A 163 23.64 9.08 29.98
N LEU A 164 23.49 9.88 28.93
CA LEU A 164 24.45 10.94 28.60
C LEU A 164 24.53 12.01 29.71
N TYR A 165 23.39 12.39 30.29
CA TYR A 165 23.35 13.32 31.42
C TYR A 165 24.07 12.76 32.65
N ILE A 166 23.88 11.48 32.98
CA ILE A 166 24.57 10.84 34.11
C ILE A 166 26.09 10.80 33.88
N VAL A 167 26.54 10.42 32.69
CA VAL A 167 27.98 10.37 32.36
C VAL A 167 28.63 11.75 32.48
N LEU A 168 27.96 12.81 32.01
CA LEU A 168 28.44 14.20 32.09
C LEU A 168 28.41 14.79 33.51
N ARG A 169 27.77 14.12 34.48
CA ARG A 169 27.74 14.53 35.89
C ARG A 169 28.76 13.76 36.75
N ILE A 170 29.23 12.60 36.28
CA ILE A 170 30.21 11.76 36.97
C ILE A 170 31.65 12.14 36.56
N LEU A 171 31.84 12.62 35.34
CA LEU A 171 33.10 13.21 34.84
C LEU A 171 33.23 14.68 35.28
#